data_AF-A0A376FGW2-F1
#
_entry.id   AF-A0A376FGW2-F1
#
_cell.length_a   1.000
_cell.length_b   1.000
_cell.length_c   1.000
_cell.angle_alpha   90.00
_cell.angle_beta   90.00
_cell.angle_gamma   90.00
#
_symmetry.space_group_name_H-M   'P 1'
#
loop_
_entity.id
_entity.type
_entity.pdbx_description
1 polymer ?
#
loop_
_entity_poly.entity_id
_entity_poly.type
_entity_poly.pdbx_seq_one_letter_code
_entity_poly.pdbx_strand_id
1 'polypeptide(L)'
;MMQLHQLGDNVSVSELAEVQGIELPPLMRTLTQLEKQGYLLRSVSPYDKRIRLLTLTPAGKAILKRLTQVIETYQARVSQNIAPEHIDIFSATLNQFACNLRTIREEDNKTEK
;
A
#
# COMPACT_ATOMS: atom_id res chain seq x y z
N MET A 1 4.37 0.78 2.98
CA MET A 1 4.32 1.44 4.31
C MET A 1 2.91 1.96 4.60
N MET A 2 2.34 2.88 3.80
CA MET A 2 0.95 3.34 4.01
C MET A 2 -0.10 2.23 3.89
N GLN A 3 -0.07 1.41 2.83
CA GLN A 3 -1.00 0.26 2.72
C GLN A 3 -0.81 -0.79 3.83
N LEU A 4 0.44 -1.08 4.24
CA LEU A 4 0.70 -1.96 5.38
C LEU A 4 0.10 -1.40 6.68
N HIS A 5 0.12 -0.08 6.86
CA HIS A 5 -0.53 0.55 8.01
C HIS A 5 -2.06 0.47 7.95
N GLN A 6 -2.65 0.58 6.75
CA GLN A 6 -4.09 0.46 6.53
C GLN A 6 -4.62 -0.97 6.67
N LEU A 7 -3.84 -1.96 6.22
CA LEU A 7 -4.17 -3.39 6.32
C LEU A 7 -3.97 -3.95 7.74
N GLY A 8 -3.17 -3.27 8.58
CA GLY A 8 -2.88 -3.69 9.95
C GLY A 8 -1.57 -4.48 10.09
N ASP A 9 -1.27 -4.93 11.32
CA ASP A 9 -0.10 -5.77 11.60
C ASP A 9 -0.37 -7.23 11.14
N ASN A 10 0.68 -7.96 10.73
CA ASN A 10 0.64 -9.35 10.25
C ASN A 10 0.10 -9.57 8.82
N VAL A 11 0.40 -8.65 7.91
CA VAL A 11 0.08 -8.82 6.49
C VAL A 11 1.15 -9.66 5.81
N SER A 12 0.76 -10.61 4.96
CA SER A 12 1.71 -11.40 4.19
C SER A 12 2.33 -10.58 3.06
N VAL A 13 3.54 -10.95 2.63
CA VAL A 13 4.21 -10.30 1.48
C VAL A 13 3.37 -10.44 0.20
N SER A 14 2.70 -11.58 0.02
CA SER A 14 1.86 -11.84 -1.15
C SER A 14 0.62 -10.94 -1.18
N GLU A 15 -0.08 -10.80 -0.06
CA GLU A 15 -1.23 -9.88 0.05
C GLU A 15 -0.80 -8.42 -0.20
N LEU A 16 0.36 -8.02 0.33
CA LEU A 16 0.88 -6.67 0.09
C LEU A 16 1.21 -6.45 -1.41
N ALA A 17 1.77 -7.45 -2.09
CA ALA A 17 2.06 -7.39 -3.52
C ALA A 17 0.77 -7.24 -4.35
N GLU A 18 -0.25 -8.03 -4.03
CA GLU A 18 -1.54 -8.04 -4.70
C GLU A 18 -2.27 -6.70 -4.54
N VAL A 19 -2.32 -6.17 -3.31
CA VAL A 19 -2.93 -4.85 -3.03
C VAL A 19 -2.18 -3.71 -3.71
N GLN A 20 -0.86 -3.82 -3.84
CA GLN A 20 -0.04 -2.79 -4.50
C GLN A 20 0.01 -2.94 -6.03
N GLY A 21 -0.39 -4.09 -6.58
CA GLY A 21 -0.24 -4.40 -8.00
C GLY A 21 1.22 -4.46 -8.46
N ILE A 22 2.16 -4.70 -7.53
CA ILE A 22 3.61 -4.76 -7.78
C ILE A 22 4.04 -6.23 -7.70
N GLU A 23 4.93 -6.64 -8.60
CA GLU A 23 5.51 -7.98 -8.54
C GLU A 23 6.33 -8.23 -7.26
N LEU A 24 6.44 -9.50 -6.86
CA LEU A 24 7.15 -9.91 -5.65
C LEU A 24 8.64 -9.51 -5.60
N PRO A 25 9.45 -9.63 -6.68
CA PRO A 25 10.89 -9.33 -6.60
C PRO A 25 11.21 -7.85 -6.29
N PRO A 26 10.59 -6.86 -6.95
CA PRO A 26 10.75 -5.45 -6.58
C PRO A 26 10.28 -5.15 -5.15
N LEU A 27 9.14 -5.72 -4.74
CA LEU A 27 8.61 -5.52 -3.39
C LEU A 27 9.56 -6.05 -2.32
N MET A 28 10.15 -7.23 -2.54
CA MET A 28 11.10 -7.85 -1.61
C MET A 28 12.34 -6.99 -1.37
N ARG A 29 12.83 -6.31 -2.41
CA ARG A 29 13.96 -5.37 -2.30
C ARG A 29 13.60 -4.18 -1.41
N THR A 30 12.44 -3.57 -1.65
CA THR A 30 11.95 -2.44 -0.85
C THR A 30 11.74 -2.83 0.61
N LEU A 31 11.09 -3.97 0.87
CA LEU A 31 10.86 -4.47 2.23
C LEU A 31 12.17 -4.73 2.98
N THR A 32 13.18 -5.27 2.31
CA THR A 32 14.50 -5.51 2.91
C THR A 32 15.21 -4.20 3.27
N GLN A 33 15.04 -3.15 2.47
CA GLN A 33 15.57 -1.82 2.79
C GLN A 33 14.88 -1.24 4.05
N LEU A 34 13.55 -1.37 4.15
CA LEU A 34 12.77 -0.88 5.28
C LEU A 34 13.09 -1.65 6.58
N GLU A 35 13.37 -2.95 6.47
CA GLU A 35 13.83 -3.80 7.56
C GLU A 35 15.23 -3.38 8.04
N LYS A 36 16.18 -3.12 7.11
CA LYS A 36 17.52 -2.59 7.44
C LYS A 36 17.47 -1.23 8.15
N GLN A 37 16.46 -0.42 7.84
CA GLN A 37 16.23 0.87 8.50
C GLN A 37 15.50 0.75 9.86
N GLY A 38 15.14 -0.48 10.27
CA GLY A 38 14.48 -0.73 11.56
C GLY A 38 13.00 -0.35 11.59
N TYR A 39 12.37 -0.13 10.44
CA TYR A 39 10.96 0.27 10.36
C TYR A 39 9.99 -0.91 10.26
N LEU A 40 10.50 -2.07 9.89
CA LEU A 40 9.71 -3.27 9.64
C LEU A 40 10.40 -4.51 10.22
N LEU A 41 9.59 -5.46 10.67
CA LEU A 41 10.01 -6.79 11.11
C LEU A 41 9.33 -7.85 10.25
N ARG A 42 10.09 -8.90 9.90
CA ARG A 42 9.56 -10.11 9.27
C ARG A 42 9.52 -11.24 10.28
N SER A 43 8.35 -11.82 10.47
CA SER A 43 8.15 -13.04 11.25
C SER A 43 7.60 -14.16 10.38
N VAL A 44 7.78 -15.40 10.83
CA VAL A 44 7.19 -16.57 10.18
C VAL A 44 5.80 -16.76 10.76
N SER A 45 4.80 -17.05 9.92
CA SER A 45 3.45 -17.32 10.43
C SER A 45 3.46 -18.55 11.34
N PRO A 46 2.78 -18.49 12.51
CA PRO A 46 2.65 -19.65 13.39
C PRO A 46 1.78 -20.77 12.77
N TYR A 47 0.98 -20.45 11.74
CA TYR A 47 0.09 -21.39 11.07
C TYR A 47 0.72 -22.03 9.82
N ASP A 48 1.62 -21.32 9.13
CA ASP A 48 2.34 -21.83 7.97
C ASP A 48 3.75 -21.22 7.88
N LYS A 49 4.77 -22.09 7.96
CA LYS A 49 6.18 -21.67 7.92
C LYS A 49 6.61 -21.09 6.57
N ARG A 50 5.82 -21.27 5.51
CA ARG A 50 6.06 -20.71 4.18
C ARG A 50 5.63 -19.25 4.09
N ILE A 51 4.76 -18.79 4.99
CA ILE A 51 4.24 -17.43 5.00
C ILE A 51 5.13 -16.54 5.87
N ARG A 52 5.56 -15.42 5.28
CA ARG A 52 6.24 -14.35 6.01
C ARG A 52 5.28 -13.21 6.28
N LEU A 53 5.11 -12.90 7.56
CA LEU A 53 4.28 -11.82 8.06
C LEU A 53 5.12 -10.57 8.25
N LEU A 54 4.56 -9.44 7.87
CA LEU A 54 5.17 -8.12 8.01
C LEU A 54 4.50 -7.39 9.18
N THR A 55 5.33 -6.81 10.04
CA THR A 55 4.87 -6.02 11.19
C THR A 55 5.65 -4.71 11.25
N LEU A 56 4.94 -3.60 11.45
CA LEU A 56 5.60 -2.30 11.62
C LEU A 56 6.20 -2.19 13.02
N THR A 57 7.46 -1.75 13.10
CA THR A 57 8.07 -1.44 14.39
C THR A 57 7.49 -0.15 14.96
N PRO A 58 7.69 0.14 16.27
CA PRO A 58 7.33 1.44 16.84
C PRO A 58 7.95 2.62 16.07
N ALA A 59 9.21 2.48 15.62
CA ALA A 59 9.88 3.48 14.79
C ALA A 59 9.21 3.62 13.40
N GLY A 60 8.82 2.50 12.77
CA GLY A 60 8.08 2.49 11.52
C GLY A 60 6.72 3.18 11.63
N LYS A 61 5.98 2.95 12.72
CA LYS A 61 4.71 3.63 13.00
C LYS A 61 4.91 5.13 13.24
N ALA A 62 5.96 5.53 13.94
CA ALA A 62 6.27 6.93 14.21
C ALA A 62 6.60 7.72 12.93
N ILE A 63 7.43 7.16 12.04
CA ILE A 63 7.77 7.83 10.79
C ILE A 63 6.57 7.92 9.84
N LEU A 64 5.73 6.88 9.80
CA LEU A 64 4.48 6.91 9.06
C LEU A 64 3.56 8.03 9.54
N LYS A 65 3.39 8.18 10.86
CA LYS A 65 2.58 9.26 11.43
C LYS A 65 3.09 10.64 11.00
N ARG A 66 4.41 10.85 11.03
CA ARG A 66 5.02 12.11 10.58
C ARG A 66 4.79 12.35 9.10
N LEU A 67 4.93 11.33 8.26
CA LEU A 67 4.68 11.42 6.83
C LEU A 67 3.21 11.74 6.53
N THR A 68 2.27 11.09 7.21
CA THR A 68 0.83 11.36 7.05
C THR A 68 0.50 12.81 7.38
N GLN A 69 1.02 13.36 8.48
CA GLN A 69 0.80 14.77 8.84
C GLN A 69 1.31 15.74 7.77
N VAL A 70 2.49 15.46 7.19
CA VAL A 70 3.03 16.27 6.09
C VAL A 70 2.12 16.16 4.87
N ILE A 71 1.71 14.95 4.50
CA ILE A 71 0.82 14.73 3.34
C ILE A 71 -0.51 15.45 3.53
N GLU A 72 -1.15 15.34 4.68
CA GLU A 72 -2.41 16.05 5.00
C GLU A 72 -2.25 17.56 4.88
N THR A 73 -1.16 18.11 5.42
CA THR A 73 -0.86 19.55 5.33
C THR A 73 -0.72 20.00 3.88
N TYR A 74 -0.02 19.21 3.06
CA TYR A 74 0.15 19.54 1.63
C TYR A 74 -1.14 19.33 0.84
N GLN A 75 -1.91 18.28 1.11
CA GLN A 75 -3.21 18.05 0.47
C GLN A 75 -4.15 19.23 0.72
N ALA A 76 -4.27 19.68 1.96
CA ALA A 76 -5.09 20.84 2.31
C ALA A 76 -4.65 22.10 1.55
N ARG A 77 -3.33 22.32 1.39
CA ARG A 77 -2.80 23.46 0.63
C ARG A 77 -3.06 23.36 -0.87
N VAL A 78 -2.96 22.16 -1.44
CA VAL A 78 -3.19 21.93 -2.88
C VAL A 78 -4.68 22.05 -3.21
N SER A 79 -5.57 21.68 -2.28
CA SER A 79 -7.03 21.74 -2.47
C SER A 79 -7.69 23.05 -2.05
N GLN A 80 -6.95 24.03 -1.52
CA GLN A 80 -7.47 25.26 -0.90
C GLN A 80 -8.46 26.08 -1.74
N ASN A 81 -8.44 25.95 -3.06
CA ASN A 81 -9.33 26.68 -3.99
C ASN A 81 -10.22 25.75 -4.82
N ILE A 82 -10.41 24.51 -4.38
CA ILE A 82 -11.24 23.52 -5.05
C ILE A 82 -12.40 23.19 -4.11
N ALA A 83 -13.64 23.32 -4.61
CA ALA A 83 -14.80 22.94 -3.82
C ALA A 83 -14.70 21.44 -3.46
N PRO A 84 -15.06 21.04 -2.21
CA PRO A 84 -14.98 19.64 -1.77
C PRO A 84 -15.68 18.67 -2.74
N GLU A 85 -16.83 19.10 -3.26
CA GLU A 85 -17.63 18.34 -4.24
C GLU A 85 -16.86 17.97 -5.50
N HIS A 86 -16.00 18.87 -6.00
CA HIS A 86 -15.18 18.60 -7.18
C HIS A 86 -14.05 17.61 -6.89
N ILE A 87 -13.48 17.65 -5.67
CA ILE A 87 -12.50 16.66 -5.22
C ILE A 87 -13.16 15.28 -5.12
N ASP A 88 -14.36 15.22 -4.57
CA ASP A 88 -15.11 13.96 -4.41
C ASP A 88 -15.47 13.35 -5.77
N ILE A 89 -16.01 14.16 -6.70
CA ILE A 89 -16.32 13.71 -8.07
C ILE A 89 -15.06 13.23 -8.80
N PHE A 90 -13.95 13.98 -8.67
CA PHE A 90 -12.68 13.60 -9.29
C PHE A 90 -12.16 12.27 -8.73
N SER A 91 -12.20 12.10 -7.41
CA SER A 91 -11.80 10.85 -6.74
C SER A 91 -12.66 9.68 -7.18
N ALA A 92 -13.99 9.84 -7.22
CA ALA A 92 -14.91 8.81 -7.70
C ALA A 92 -14.61 8.41 -9.15
N THR A 93 -14.36 9.39 -10.02
CA THR A 93 -14.03 9.17 -11.43
C THR A 93 -12.70 8.42 -11.59
N LEU A 94 -11.67 8.81 -10.85
CA LEU A 94 -10.38 8.10 -10.83
C LEU A 94 -10.51 6.66 -10.34
N ASN A 95 -11.31 6.42 -9.30
CA ASN A 95 -11.57 5.08 -8.78
C ASN A 95 -12.28 4.21 -9.82
N GLN A 96 -13.20 4.78 -10.60
CA GLN A 96 -13.85 4.06 -11.69
C GLN A 96 -12.84 3.68 -12.79
N PHE A 97 -11.94 4.58 -13.18
CA PHE A 97 -10.84 4.24 -14.09
C PHE A 97 -9.95 3.12 -13.54
N ALA A 98 -9.60 3.17 -12.25
CA ALA A 98 -8.79 2.13 -11.61
C ALA A 98 -9.49 0.77 -11.59
N CYS A 99 -10.81 0.74 -11.36
CA CYS A 99 -11.62 -0.47 -11.45
C CYS A 99 -11.60 -1.05 -12.87
N ASN A 100 -11.85 -0.22 -13.89
CA ASN A 100 -11.85 -0.66 -15.28
C ASN A 100 -10.48 -1.23 -15.70
N LEU A 101 -9.38 -0.59 -15.29
CA LEU A 101 -8.02 -1.09 -15.56
C LEU A 101 -7.73 -2.43 -14.89
N ARG A 102 -8.30 -2.68 -13.70
CA ARG A 102 -8.15 -3.98 -13.03
C ARG A 102 -8.89 -5.08 -13.80
N THR A 103 -10.10 -4.81 -14.26
CA THR A 103 -10.87 -5.74 -15.10
C THR A 103 -10.10 -6.10 -16.37
N ILE A 104 -9.52 -5.12 -17.06
CA ILE A 104 -8.71 -5.37 -18.28
C ILE A 104 -7.51 -6.29 -17.96
N ARG A 105 -6.75 -6.02 -16.88
CA ARG A 105 -5.61 -6.89 -16.48
C ARG A 105 -6.05 -8.32 -16.15
N GLU A 106 -7.23 -8.50 -15.55
CA GLU A 106 -7.76 -9.83 -15.24
C GLU A 106 -8.23 -10.59 -16.48
N GLU A 107 -8.74 -9.88 -17.49
CA GLU A 107 -9.10 -10.44 -18.80
C GLU A 107 -7.85 -10.86 -19.59
N ASP A 108 -6.81 -10.02 -19.64
CA ASP A 108 -5.54 -10.33 -20.32
C ASP A 108 -4.87 -11.57 -19.70
N ASN A 109 -4.80 -11.64 -18.36
CA ASN A 109 -4.22 -12.79 -17.64
C ASN A 109 -5.00 -14.12 -17.82
N LYS A 110 -6.29 -14.07 -18.19
CA LYS A 110 -7.09 -15.27 -18.50
C LYS A 110 -6.91 -15.73 -19.95
N THR A 111 -6.53 -14.83 -20.85
CA THR A 111 -6.39 -15.10 -22.28
C THR A 111 -5.02 -15.68 -22.63
N GLU A 112 -4.02 -15.51 -21.75
CA GLU A 112 -2.66 -16.08 -21.87
C GLU A 112 -2.48 -17.47 -21.20
N LYS A 113 -3.56 -18.13 -20.75
CA LYS A 113 -3.55 -19.52 -20.25
C LYS A 113 -4.26 -20.46 -21.20
#